data_AF-A0A497MCU7-F1
#
_entry.id   AF-A0A497MCU7-F1
#
_cell.length_a   1.000
_cell.length_b   1.000
_cell.length_c   1.000
_cell.angle_alpha   90.00
_cell.angle_beta   90.00
_cell.angle_gamma   90.00
#
_symmetry.space_group_name_H-M   'P 1'
#
loop_
_entity.id
_entity.type
_entity.pdbx_description
1 polymer ?
#
loop_
_entity_poly.entity_id
_entity_poly.type
_entity_poly.pdbx_seq_one_letter_code
_entity_poly.pdbx_strand_id
1 'polypeptide(L)'
;MSLTRKRFTIALAFLMIITVIPLNIFKPGTANSTVKIQLCMILDGSGSISDAEWKIIVYGVADAIRYNLPHDGSVELTIVQFGTGIPENASVEVGPVVVTEANYEAIASQVENINQAKGNTPMAHGLYLGWKTIKESPNFQVAEKQVINLATDGMPNERNYNATDDLDGDGDKDAYDDVIAVVNMAVAEGLDELDMEGIAISDNDRDWFVKYVLYPQPGHIAPPFIPGWIMVVADAQEFADTVGQKFEAIIAPEKPVGGAVFPINVFAVAAPWMLAALAAITMAVWILMKRGYIGS
;
A
#
# COMPACT_ATOMS: atom_id res chain seq x y z
N MET A 1 7.81 16.90 -60.73
CA MET A 1 7.00 17.05 -59.49
C MET A 1 7.50 18.29 -58.76
N SER A 2 6.73 19.39 -58.75
CA SER A 2 7.24 20.74 -58.45
C SER A 2 7.57 20.96 -56.97
N LEU A 3 8.55 21.84 -56.71
CA LEU A 3 9.10 22.20 -55.39
C LEU A 3 8.00 22.64 -54.39
N THR A 4 6.90 23.16 -54.90
CA THR A 4 5.68 23.58 -54.16
C THR A 4 4.92 22.41 -53.53
N ARG A 5 4.86 21.23 -54.18
CA ARG A 5 4.22 20.04 -53.58
C ARG A 5 5.05 19.45 -52.43
N LYS A 6 6.39 19.52 -52.49
CA LYS A 6 7.27 19.05 -51.40
C LYS A 6 7.18 19.92 -50.14
N ARG A 7 6.92 21.23 -50.27
CA ARG A 7 6.74 22.14 -49.13
C ARG A 7 5.38 21.96 -48.43
N PHE A 8 4.35 21.56 -49.18
CA PHE A 8 3.01 21.29 -48.65
C PHE A 8 2.98 20.05 -47.75
N THR A 9 3.72 19.00 -48.11
CA THR A 9 3.79 17.75 -47.33
C THR A 9 4.63 17.89 -46.05
N ILE A 10 5.67 18.74 -46.05
CA ILE A 10 6.52 18.99 -44.88
C ILE A 10 5.83 19.89 -43.85
N ALA A 11 5.04 20.89 -44.29
CA ALA A 11 4.28 21.75 -43.38
C ALA A 11 3.14 21.00 -42.66
N LEU A 12 2.49 20.04 -43.35
CA LEU A 12 1.46 19.19 -42.73
C LEU A 12 2.08 18.14 -41.77
N ALA A 13 3.28 17.64 -42.08
CA ALA A 13 4.02 16.73 -41.21
C ALA A 13 4.55 17.42 -39.94
N PHE A 14 4.96 18.70 -40.01
CA PHE A 14 5.37 19.46 -38.81
C PHE A 14 4.19 19.93 -37.94
N LEU A 15 2.98 20.08 -38.51
CA LEU A 15 1.79 20.43 -37.74
C LEU A 15 1.17 19.22 -37.01
N MET A 16 1.38 17.99 -37.50
CA MET A 16 0.97 16.76 -36.81
C MET A 16 1.94 16.28 -35.71
N ILE A 17 3.16 16.83 -35.61
CA ILE A 17 4.18 16.38 -34.65
C ILE A 17 4.15 17.16 -33.32
N ILE A 18 3.33 18.20 -33.17
CA ILE A 18 3.26 19.02 -31.94
C ILE A 18 2.10 18.64 -31.00
N THR A 19 1.25 17.66 -31.34
CA THR A 19 0.25 17.13 -30.40
C THR A 19 0.16 15.62 -30.44
N VAL A 20 1.25 14.94 -30.10
CA VAL A 20 1.17 13.69 -29.36
C VAL A 20 1.80 13.97 -28.01
N ILE A 21 1.08 14.73 -27.19
CA ILE A 21 1.10 14.39 -25.77
C ILE A 21 0.46 13.00 -25.78
N PRO A 22 1.14 11.93 -25.33
CA PRO A 22 0.40 10.77 -24.91
C PRO A 22 -0.48 11.27 -23.76
N LEU A 23 -1.71 11.67 -24.09
CA LEU A 23 -2.82 11.42 -23.20
C LEU A 23 -2.74 9.91 -23.02
N ASN A 24 -2.06 9.49 -21.96
CA ASN A 24 -2.46 8.31 -21.23
C ASN A 24 -3.92 8.58 -20.87
N ILE A 25 -4.80 8.33 -21.83
CA ILE A 25 -6.20 8.11 -21.59
C ILE A 25 -6.14 6.94 -20.64
N PHE A 26 -6.28 7.24 -19.35
CA PHE A 26 -6.54 6.26 -18.33
C PHE A 26 -7.49 5.26 -18.97
N LYS A 27 -7.02 4.01 -19.09
CA LYS A 27 -7.91 2.88 -19.30
C LYS A 27 -9.08 3.13 -18.35
N PRO A 28 -10.33 3.29 -18.81
CA PRO A 28 -11.42 3.54 -17.89
C PRO A 28 -11.43 2.37 -16.93
N GLY A 29 -10.99 2.64 -15.70
CA GLY A 29 -11.08 1.71 -14.60
C GLY A 29 -12.54 1.33 -14.49
N THR A 30 -12.78 0.04 -14.65
CA THR A 30 -14.04 -0.64 -14.37
C THR A 30 -14.53 -0.27 -12.97
N ALA A 31 -15.68 0.41 -12.91
CA ALA A 31 -16.46 0.76 -11.71
C ALA A 31 -15.73 1.65 -10.67
N ASN A 32 -16.45 2.60 -10.08
CA ASN A 32 -16.02 3.26 -8.85
C ASN A 32 -15.91 2.16 -7.78
N SER A 33 -14.69 1.67 -7.49
CA SER A 33 -14.48 0.79 -6.36
C SER A 33 -14.95 1.50 -5.09
N THR A 34 -15.76 0.81 -4.29
CA THR A 34 -16.13 1.29 -2.95
C THR A 34 -14.96 1.20 -1.99
N VAL A 35 -13.93 0.41 -2.33
CA VAL A 35 -12.73 0.22 -1.52
C VAL A 35 -11.99 1.54 -1.37
N LYS A 36 -11.75 1.91 -0.12
CA LYS A 36 -10.98 3.08 0.32
C LYS A 36 -9.68 2.70 1.00
N ILE A 37 -9.62 1.48 1.53
CA ILE A 37 -8.48 0.98 2.27
C ILE A 37 -8.22 -0.46 1.83
N GLN A 38 -6.99 -0.77 1.43
CA GLN A 38 -6.53 -2.15 1.38
C GLN A 38 -5.66 -2.40 2.60
N LEU A 39 -6.16 -3.24 3.50
CA LEU A 39 -5.52 -3.60 4.76
C LEU A 39 -4.91 -4.99 4.64
N CYS A 40 -3.61 -5.09 4.85
CA CYS A 40 -2.89 -6.36 4.93
C CYS A 40 -2.40 -6.61 6.35
N MET A 41 -2.96 -7.63 7.00
CA MET A 41 -2.45 -8.14 8.27
C MET A 41 -1.36 -9.17 8.01
N ILE A 42 -0.20 -8.98 8.63
CA ILE A 42 0.91 -9.93 8.60
C ILE A 42 1.05 -10.51 10.01
N LEU A 43 0.74 -11.80 10.16
CA LEU A 43 0.76 -12.48 11.46
C LEU A 43 1.99 -13.38 11.56
N ASP A 44 2.71 -13.25 12.67
CA ASP A 44 3.78 -14.16 13.03
C ASP A 44 3.21 -15.52 13.42
N GLY A 45 3.37 -16.50 12.54
CA GLY A 45 2.99 -17.88 12.78
C GLY A 45 4.17 -18.73 13.25
N SER A 46 5.32 -18.14 13.61
CA SER A 46 6.54 -18.88 13.95
C SER A 46 6.43 -19.70 15.23
N GLY A 47 7.47 -20.48 15.53
CA GLY A 47 7.50 -21.40 16.66
C GLY A 47 7.71 -20.76 18.04
N SER A 48 8.06 -19.47 18.12
CA SER A 48 8.13 -18.73 19.40
C SER A 48 6.75 -18.55 20.02
N ILE A 49 5.73 -18.34 19.18
CA ILE A 49 4.33 -18.28 19.58
C ILE A 49 3.81 -19.70 19.83
N SER A 50 3.29 -19.95 21.04
CA SER A 50 2.70 -21.25 21.37
C SER A 50 1.39 -21.51 20.62
N ASP A 51 0.96 -22.78 20.51
CA ASP A 51 -0.33 -23.12 19.88
C ASP A 51 -1.52 -22.41 20.56
N ALA A 52 -1.45 -22.22 21.88
CA ALA A 52 -2.49 -21.57 22.66
C ALA A 52 -2.52 -20.06 22.39
N GLU A 53 -1.36 -19.40 22.36
CA GLU A 53 -1.24 -17.98 22.01
C GLU A 53 -1.67 -17.72 20.57
N TRP A 54 -1.26 -18.57 19.63
CA TRP A 54 -1.71 -18.48 18.24
C TRP A 54 -3.24 -18.50 18.13
N LYS A 55 -3.90 -19.42 18.86
CA LYS A 55 -5.36 -19.47 18.88
C LYS A 55 -5.99 -18.19 19.43
N ILE A 56 -5.40 -17.59 20.48
CA ILE A 56 -5.86 -16.32 21.01
C ILE A 56 -5.71 -15.20 19.97
N ILE A 57 -4.56 -15.13 19.29
CA ILE A 57 -4.28 -14.12 18.25
C ILE A 57 -5.31 -14.21 17.13
N VAL A 58 -5.52 -15.39 16.52
CA VAL A 58 -6.46 -15.52 15.40
C VAL A 58 -7.91 -15.31 15.83
N TYR A 59 -8.29 -15.66 17.07
CA TYR A 59 -9.62 -15.36 17.60
C TYR A 59 -9.83 -13.86 17.82
N GLY A 60 -8.83 -13.14 18.34
CA GLY A 60 -8.86 -11.69 18.46
C GLY A 60 -9.02 -11.00 17.10
N VAL A 61 -8.28 -11.44 16.07
CA VAL A 61 -8.42 -10.91 14.71
C VAL A 61 -9.81 -11.22 14.14
N ALA A 62 -10.33 -12.43 14.33
CA ALA A 62 -11.67 -12.80 13.89
C ALA A 62 -12.76 -11.95 14.55
N ASP A 63 -12.66 -11.71 15.85
CA ASP A 63 -13.59 -10.84 16.56
C ASP A 63 -13.47 -9.37 16.11
N ALA A 64 -12.26 -8.87 15.87
CA ALA A 64 -12.08 -7.54 15.30
C ALA A 64 -12.70 -7.40 13.90
N ILE A 65 -12.64 -8.46 13.08
CA ILE A 65 -13.34 -8.50 11.79
C ILE A 65 -14.85 -8.41 12.01
N ARG A 66 -15.42 -9.13 12.99
CA ARG A 66 -16.86 -9.12 13.26
C ARG A 66 -17.38 -7.81 13.83
N TYR A 67 -16.61 -7.17 14.69
CA TYR A 67 -17.14 -6.11 15.55
C TYR A 67 -16.55 -4.72 15.30
N ASN A 68 -15.39 -4.62 14.63
CA ASN A 68 -14.67 -3.36 14.47
C ASN A 68 -14.41 -2.99 13.00
N LEU A 69 -14.17 -3.95 12.11
CA LEU A 69 -14.04 -3.65 10.68
C LEU A 69 -15.38 -3.24 10.06
N PRO A 70 -15.41 -2.22 9.18
CA PRO A 70 -16.58 -1.88 8.39
C PRO A 70 -16.94 -3.03 7.44
N HIS A 71 -18.25 -3.32 7.36
CA HIS A 71 -18.81 -4.34 6.46
C HIS A 71 -19.56 -3.72 5.28
N ASP A 72 -19.20 -2.50 4.89
CA ASP A 72 -19.88 -1.71 3.86
C ASP A 72 -19.18 -1.75 2.49
N GLY A 73 -18.13 -2.56 2.36
CA GLY A 73 -17.32 -2.67 1.14
C GLY A 73 -16.24 -1.60 1.00
N SER A 74 -15.99 -0.80 2.04
CA SER A 74 -14.92 0.21 2.05
C SER A 74 -13.52 -0.37 2.33
N VAL A 75 -13.43 -1.57 2.90
CA VAL A 75 -12.15 -2.24 3.22
C VAL A 75 -11.97 -3.49 2.38
N GLU A 76 -10.82 -3.63 1.72
CA GLU A 76 -10.32 -4.90 1.21
C GLU A 76 -9.30 -5.47 2.20
N LEU A 77 -9.55 -6.68 2.69
CA LEU A 77 -8.72 -7.34 3.69
C LEU A 77 -7.87 -8.44 3.04
N THR A 78 -6.59 -8.47 3.42
CA THR A 78 -5.67 -9.58 3.20
C THR A 78 -5.08 -9.99 4.53
N ILE A 79 -5.00 -11.30 4.81
CA ILE A 79 -4.28 -11.82 5.98
C ILE A 79 -3.23 -12.80 5.48
N VAL A 80 -1.99 -12.55 5.85
CA VAL A 80 -0.83 -13.41 5.60
C VAL A 80 -0.30 -13.90 6.93
N GLN A 81 0.11 -15.16 6.99
CA GLN A 81 1.00 -15.62 8.06
C GLN A 81 2.39 -15.90 7.51
N PHE A 82 3.40 -15.84 8.37
CA PHE A 82 4.76 -16.31 8.05
C PHE A 82 5.27 -17.32 9.08
N GLY A 83 6.16 -18.21 8.63
CA GLY A 83 6.77 -19.28 9.42
C GLY A 83 7.37 -20.34 8.52
N THR A 84 8.43 -21.04 8.92
CA THR A 84 9.10 -22.02 8.04
C THR A 84 8.46 -23.40 7.98
N GLY A 85 7.40 -23.66 8.76
CA GLY A 85 6.63 -24.90 8.66
C GLY A 85 5.57 -24.91 7.55
N ILE A 86 5.48 -23.84 6.75
CA ILE A 86 4.64 -23.74 5.54
C ILE A 86 5.50 -23.53 4.28
N PRO A 87 4.98 -23.87 3.08
CA PRO A 87 5.66 -23.59 1.83
C PRO A 87 6.01 -22.11 1.67
N GLU A 88 7.18 -21.84 1.07
CA GLU A 88 7.64 -20.48 0.76
C GLU A 88 7.76 -19.54 1.97
N ASN A 89 7.73 -20.10 3.20
CA ASN A 89 7.90 -19.40 4.46
C ASN A 89 6.81 -18.33 4.77
N ALA A 90 5.79 -18.20 3.92
CA ALA A 90 4.64 -17.33 4.11
C ALA A 90 3.46 -17.80 3.25
N SER A 91 2.23 -17.57 3.71
CA SER A 91 1.01 -17.95 2.99
C SER A 91 -0.09 -16.91 3.16
N VAL A 92 -0.83 -16.67 2.07
CA VAL A 92 -2.07 -15.89 2.12
C VAL A 92 -3.16 -16.79 2.70
N GLU A 93 -3.64 -16.41 3.87
CA GLU A 93 -4.68 -17.15 4.60
C GLU A 93 -6.06 -16.64 4.29
N VAL A 94 -6.19 -15.33 4.02
CA VAL A 94 -7.44 -14.67 3.62
C VAL A 94 -7.12 -13.63 2.55
N GLY A 95 -7.99 -13.54 1.54
CA GLY A 95 -8.04 -12.41 0.62
C GLY A 95 -7.06 -12.47 -0.57
N PRO A 96 -6.92 -11.34 -1.31
CA PRO A 96 -7.61 -10.06 -1.10
C PRO A 96 -9.13 -10.19 -1.24
N VAL A 97 -9.88 -9.69 -0.27
CA VAL A 97 -11.34 -9.78 -0.27
C VAL A 97 -11.98 -8.50 0.27
N VAL A 98 -12.94 -7.96 -0.46
CA VAL A 98 -13.74 -6.81 0.00
C VAL A 98 -14.69 -7.27 1.10
N VAL A 99 -14.60 -6.65 2.28
CA VAL A 99 -15.41 -7.00 3.46
C VAL A 99 -16.79 -6.37 3.35
N THR A 100 -17.83 -7.19 3.48
CA THR A 100 -19.23 -6.80 3.32
C THR A 100 -20.12 -7.50 4.35
N GLU A 101 -21.33 -6.99 4.57
CA GLU A 101 -22.37 -7.63 5.41
C GLU A 101 -22.66 -9.08 5.01
N ALA A 102 -22.42 -9.44 3.75
CA ALA A 102 -22.68 -10.77 3.23
C ALA A 102 -21.58 -11.79 3.53
N ASN A 103 -20.35 -11.35 3.84
CA ASN A 103 -19.19 -12.25 3.93
C ASN A 103 -18.32 -12.10 5.19
N TYR A 104 -18.48 -11.04 6.00
CA TYR A 104 -17.61 -10.81 7.17
C TYR A 104 -17.55 -12.00 8.13
N GLU A 105 -18.67 -12.68 8.38
CA GLU A 105 -18.71 -13.83 9.29
C GLU A 105 -17.97 -15.05 8.70
N ALA A 106 -18.05 -15.25 7.39
CA ALA A 106 -17.32 -16.31 6.71
C ALA A 106 -15.81 -16.04 6.72
N ILE A 107 -15.42 -14.77 6.56
CA ILE A 107 -14.03 -14.33 6.67
C ILE A 107 -13.53 -14.56 8.10
N ALA A 108 -14.26 -14.11 9.12
CA ALA A 108 -13.89 -14.31 10.52
C ALA A 108 -13.75 -15.80 10.87
N SER A 109 -14.71 -16.63 10.43
CA SER A 109 -14.65 -18.09 10.60
C SER A 109 -13.43 -18.71 9.91
N GLN A 110 -13.02 -18.20 8.74
CA GLN A 110 -11.79 -18.65 8.08
C GLN A 110 -10.55 -18.33 8.91
N VAL A 111 -10.48 -17.13 9.50
CA VAL A 111 -9.37 -16.69 10.35
C VAL A 111 -9.22 -17.58 11.59
N GLU A 112 -10.30 -17.90 12.29
CA GLU A 112 -10.29 -18.78 13.47
C GLU A 112 -9.68 -20.18 13.20
N ASN A 113 -9.75 -20.60 11.94
CA ASN A 113 -9.33 -21.92 11.47
C ASN A 113 -7.95 -21.91 10.80
N ILE A 114 -7.24 -20.77 10.80
CA ILE A 114 -5.86 -20.73 10.31
C ILE A 114 -4.98 -21.63 11.19
N ASN A 115 -4.31 -22.58 10.54
CA ASN A 115 -3.32 -23.43 11.19
C ASN A 115 -2.00 -22.66 11.27
N GLN A 116 -1.38 -22.68 12.45
CA GLN A 116 -0.11 -22.01 12.66
C GLN A 116 1.01 -22.63 11.81
N ALA A 117 1.81 -21.76 11.19
CA ALA A 117 2.93 -22.17 10.36
C ALA A 117 4.03 -22.93 11.11
N LYS A 118 4.40 -22.48 12.31
CA LYS A 118 5.57 -22.91 13.09
C LYS A 118 6.91 -22.61 12.41
N GLY A 119 7.99 -22.94 13.12
CA GLY A 119 9.37 -22.84 12.62
C GLY A 119 10.05 -21.52 13.00
N ASN A 120 10.90 -21.03 12.10
CA ASN A 120 11.61 -19.76 12.24
C ASN A 120 10.65 -18.58 11.99
N THR A 121 11.18 -17.36 12.04
CA THR A 121 10.51 -16.05 11.91
C THR A 121 10.93 -15.36 10.59
N PRO A 122 10.48 -15.87 9.42
CA PRO A 122 10.78 -15.35 8.07
C PRO A 122 9.96 -14.09 7.73
N MET A 123 10.06 -13.05 8.57
CA MET A 123 9.24 -11.84 8.49
C MET A 123 9.26 -11.15 7.12
N ALA A 124 10.44 -11.08 6.49
CA ALA A 124 10.58 -10.48 5.16
C ALA A 124 9.81 -11.24 4.07
N HIS A 125 9.59 -12.56 4.22
CA HIS A 125 8.73 -13.33 3.32
C HIS A 125 7.27 -12.95 3.48
N GLY A 126 6.80 -12.79 4.74
CA GLY A 126 5.43 -12.36 5.04
C GLY A 126 5.12 -10.97 4.50
N LEU A 127 5.98 -9.99 4.79
CA LEU A 127 5.84 -8.61 4.30
C LEU A 127 5.84 -8.55 2.76
N TYR A 128 6.75 -9.28 2.11
CA TYR A 128 6.84 -9.28 0.65
C TYR A 128 5.60 -9.90 0.02
N LEU A 129 5.14 -11.05 0.53
CA LEU A 129 3.94 -11.71 0.04
C LEU A 129 2.69 -10.84 0.26
N GLY A 130 2.54 -10.25 1.44
CA GLY A 130 1.42 -9.36 1.75
C GLY A 130 1.35 -8.14 0.84
N TRP A 131 2.47 -7.41 0.71
CA TRP A 131 2.55 -6.26 -0.19
C TRP A 131 2.25 -6.63 -1.64
N LYS A 132 2.87 -7.70 -2.15
CA LYS A 132 2.62 -8.19 -3.50
C LYS A 132 1.14 -8.54 -3.70
N THR A 133 0.53 -9.20 -2.73
CA THR A 133 -0.87 -9.65 -2.78
C THR A 133 -1.84 -8.47 -2.88
N ILE A 134 -1.67 -7.43 -2.07
CA ILE A 134 -2.54 -6.24 -2.15
C ILE A 134 -2.29 -5.42 -3.43
N LYS A 135 -1.04 -5.31 -3.87
CA LYS A 135 -0.66 -4.56 -5.07
C LYS A 135 -1.19 -5.20 -6.35
N GLU A 136 -1.23 -6.53 -6.40
CA GLU A 136 -1.77 -7.28 -7.54
C GLU A 136 -3.31 -7.37 -7.54
N SER A 137 -3.98 -6.87 -6.49
CA SER A 137 -5.43 -6.83 -6.41
C SER A 137 -6.05 -5.98 -7.53
N PRO A 138 -7.17 -6.41 -8.14
CA PRO A 138 -7.91 -5.58 -9.09
C PRO A 138 -8.48 -4.29 -8.47
N ASN A 139 -8.57 -4.23 -7.14
CA ASN A 139 -9.02 -3.04 -6.42
C ASN A 139 -7.87 -2.07 -6.09
N PHE A 140 -6.62 -2.40 -6.44
CA PHE A 140 -5.49 -1.53 -6.15
C PHE A 140 -5.58 -0.20 -6.88
N GLN A 141 -5.65 0.88 -6.12
CA GLN A 141 -5.71 2.24 -6.62
C GLN A 141 -4.73 3.11 -5.83
N VAL A 142 -3.74 3.69 -6.50
CA VAL A 142 -2.71 4.55 -5.89
C VAL A 142 -3.30 5.76 -5.12
N ALA A 143 -4.55 6.14 -5.41
CA ALA A 143 -5.22 7.25 -4.73
C ALA A 143 -5.98 6.83 -3.44
N GLU A 144 -6.12 5.54 -3.18
CA GLU A 144 -6.73 4.98 -1.98
C GLU A 144 -5.64 4.46 -1.03
N LYS A 145 -5.97 4.24 0.25
CA LYS A 145 -4.99 4.01 1.32
C LYS A 145 -4.51 2.57 1.39
N GLN A 146 -3.20 2.35 1.36
CA GLN A 146 -2.56 1.02 1.41
C GLN A 146 -1.82 0.81 2.73
N VAL A 147 -2.30 -0.14 3.53
CA VAL A 147 -1.84 -0.35 4.90
C VAL A 147 -1.35 -1.78 5.09
N ILE A 148 -0.16 -1.90 5.68
CA ILE A 148 0.34 -3.14 6.28
C ILE A 148 0.29 -2.98 7.80
N ASN A 149 -0.18 -4.00 8.49
CA ASN A 149 -0.09 -4.07 9.94
C ASN A 149 0.53 -5.42 10.35
N LEU A 150 1.68 -5.36 11.01
CA LEU A 150 2.50 -6.51 11.40
C LEU A 150 2.27 -6.87 12.88
N ALA A 151 2.01 -8.13 13.19
CA ALA A 151 1.96 -8.63 14.56
C ALA A 151 3.02 -9.72 14.78
N THR A 152 3.93 -9.54 15.74
CA THR A 152 5.02 -10.50 16.04
C THR A 152 5.46 -10.42 17.50
N ASP A 153 6.03 -11.52 18.01
CA ASP A 153 6.63 -11.61 19.35
C ASP A 153 8.17 -11.54 19.35
N GLY A 154 8.78 -11.28 18.20
CA GLY A 154 10.22 -11.29 18.09
C GLY A 154 10.76 -10.68 16.80
N MET A 155 11.98 -11.10 16.47
CA MET A 155 12.80 -10.51 15.41
C MET A 155 12.96 -11.44 14.21
N PRO A 156 13.16 -10.88 12.99
CA PRO A 156 13.46 -11.69 11.82
C PRO A 156 14.71 -12.55 12.04
N ASN A 157 14.65 -13.81 11.63
CA ASN A 157 15.79 -14.75 11.77
C ASN A 157 15.95 -15.70 10.57
N GLU A 158 15.19 -15.47 9.49
CA GLU A 158 15.28 -16.24 8.25
C GLU A 158 15.30 -15.29 7.05
N ARG A 159 16.31 -15.47 6.19
CA ARG A 159 16.56 -14.60 5.05
C ARG A 159 15.61 -14.86 3.89
N ASN A 160 15.22 -13.81 3.17
CA ASN A 160 14.62 -13.92 1.84
C ASN A 160 15.59 -13.48 0.72
N TYR A 161 16.76 -12.95 1.10
CA TYR A 161 17.83 -12.48 0.22
C TYR A 161 17.44 -11.31 -0.69
N ASN A 162 16.43 -10.52 -0.33
CA ASN A 162 16.09 -9.28 -1.04
C ASN A 162 17.11 -8.17 -0.78
N ALA A 163 17.77 -8.16 0.38
CA ALA A 163 18.83 -7.20 0.66
C ALA A 163 20.17 -7.66 0.08
N THR A 164 20.77 -6.80 -0.75
CA THR A 164 22.10 -7.00 -1.34
C THR A 164 23.21 -6.34 -0.52
N ASP A 165 22.85 -5.38 0.33
CA ASP A 165 23.70 -4.50 1.12
C ASP A 165 23.26 -4.54 2.60
N ASP A 166 24.15 -4.10 3.49
CA ASP A 166 23.85 -3.85 4.91
C ASP A 166 23.05 -2.54 5.00
N LEU A 167 21.80 -2.62 5.43
CA LEU A 167 20.82 -1.54 5.44
C LEU A 167 20.59 -0.95 6.83
N ASP A 168 20.93 -1.67 7.91
CA ASP A 168 20.82 -1.14 9.27
C ASP A 168 22.16 -0.68 9.89
N GLY A 169 23.27 -1.02 9.25
CA GLY A 169 24.62 -0.55 9.56
C GLY A 169 25.31 -1.33 10.67
N ASP A 170 24.87 -2.55 10.96
CA ASP A 170 25.46 -3.41 11.99
C ASP A 170 26.71 -4.17 11.53
N GLY A 171 26.98 -4.17 10.22
CA GLY A 171 28.16 -4.77 9.60
C GLY A 171 27.94 -6.14 8.98
N ASP A 172 26.75 -6.73 9.11
CA ASP A 172 26.37 -7.99 8.50
C ASP A 172 25.30 -7.81 7.42
N LYS A 173 24.99 -8.90 6.69
CA LYS A 173 23.89 -8.93 5.72
C LYS A 173 22.97 -10.07 6.08
N ASP A 174 21.82 -9.77 6.66
CA ASP A 174 21.01 -10.76 7.32
C ASP A 174 19.50 -10.60 7.11
N ALA A 175 18.69 -11.18 8.00
CA ALA A 175 17.24 -11.16 7.92
C ALA A 175 16.63 -9.78 8.29
N TYR A 176 17.36 -8.97 9.06
CA TYR A 176 16.96 -7.61 9.42
C TYR A 176 17.02 -6.72 8.18
N ASP A 177 18.10 -6.79 7.41
CA ASP A 177 18.23 -6.07 6.14
C ASP A 177 17.15 -6.48 5.14
N ASP A 178 16.85 -7.78 5.06
CA ASP A 178 15.84 -8.31 4.16
C ASP A 178 14.44 -7.71 4.45
N VAL A 179 14.10 -7.51 5.73
CA VAL A 179 12.87 -6.79 6.14
C VAL A 179 12.91 -5.35 5.64
N ILE A 180 14.01 -4.63 5.89
CA ILE A 180 14.18 -3.22 5.46
C ILE A 180 14.06 -3.09 3.94
N ALA A 181 14.69 -3.99 3.19
CA ALA A 181 14.64 -3.99 1.73
C ALA A 181 13.21 -4.17 1.20
N VAL A 182 12.42 -5.06 1.82
CA VAL A 182 11.01 -5.28 1.46
C VAL A 182 10.16 -4.06 1.78
N VAL A 183 10.32 -3.45 2.95
CA VAL A 183 9.58 -2.23 3.30
C VAL A 183 9.93 -1.09 2.34
N ASN A 184 11.22 -0.86 2.07
CA ASN A 184 11.66 0.16 1.12
C ASN A 184 11.08 -0.06 -0.28
N MET A 185 10.99 -1.31 -0.73
CA MET A 185 10.31 -1.66 -1.98
C MET A 185 8.83 -1.29 -1.92
N ALA A 186 8.11 -1.70 -0.87
CA ALA A 186 6.68 -1.42 -0.73
C ALA A 186 6.39 0.08 -0.72
N VAL A 187 7.18 0.87 0.03
CA VAL A 187 7.10 2.34 0.05
C VAL A 187 7.34 2.94 -1.33
N ALA A 188 8.39 2.50 -2.04
CA ALA A 188 8.67 2.98 -3.39
C ALA A 188 7.55 2.63 -4.39
N GLU A 189 6.74 1.63 -4.08
CA GLU A 189 5.63 1.15 -4.89
C GLU A 189 4.26 1.68 -4.47
N GLY A 190 4.20 2.50 -3.41
CA GLY A 190 2.99 3.20 -2.98
C GLY A 190 2.34 2.68 -1.70
N LEU A 191 3.09 2.07 -0.78
CA LEU A 191 2.62 1.82 0.59
C LEU A 191 2.43 3.16 1.33
N ASP A 192 1.28 3.34 1.99
CA ASP A 192 0.98 4.56 2.74
C ASP A 192 1.29 4.43 4.23
N GLU A 193 1.12 3.24 4.81
CA GLU A 193 1.26 3.00 6.25
C GLU A 193 1.77 1.57 6.53
N LEU A 194 2.74 1.45 7.43
CA LEU A 194 3.16 0.21 8.06
C LEU A 194 3.16 0.40 9.57
N ASP A 195 2.20 -0.24 10.22
CA ASP A 195 2.05 -0.25 11.66
C ASP A 195 2.34 -1.63 12.26
N MET A 196 2.47 -1.69 13.58
CA MET A 196 2.86 -2.93 14.26
C MET A 196 2.27 -3.12 15.65
N GLU A 197 1.98 -4.37 15.98
CA GLU A 197 1.87 -4.87 17.34
C GLU A 197 3.08 -5.72 17.72
N GLY A 198 3.80 -5.28 18.74
CA GLY A 198 4.84 -6.07 19.38
C GLY A 198 4.27 -6.84 20.57
N ILE A 199 4.17 -8.16 20.47
CA ILE A 199 3.63 -9.03 21.53
C ILE A 199 4.76 -9.47 22.44
N ALA A 200 4.78 -8.98 23.68
CA ALA A 200 5.84 -9.28 24.66
C ALA A 200 7.28 -8.97 24.18
N ILE A 201 7.43 -8.08 23.19
CA ILE A 201 8.75 -7.74 22.63
C ILE A 201 9.59 -6.88 23.59
N SER A 202 10.91 -6.95 23.44
CA SER A 202 11.81 -6.13 24.25
C SER A 202 11.86 -4.66 23.77
N ASP A 203 12.32 -3.76 24.64
CA ASP A 203 12.53 -2.36 24.30
C ASP A 203 13.51 -2.18 23.12
N ASN A 204 14.56 -2.99 23.06
CA ASN A 204 15.57 -2.92 21.98
C ASN A 204 14.96 -3.34 20.64
N ASP A 205 14.17 -4.41 20.63
CA ASP A 205 13.50 -4.92 19.43
C ASP A 205 12.49 -3.88 18.92
N ARG A 206 11.67 -3.33 19.81
CA ARG A 206 10.74 -2.24 19.51
C ARG A 206 11.47 -1.05 18.88
N ASP A 207 12.58 -0.63 19.46
CA ASP A 207 13.33 0.54 19.00
C ASP A 207 13.96 0.29 17.61
N TRP A 208 14.30 -0.95 17.28
CA TRP A 208 14.72 -1.33 15.93
C TRP A 208 13.56 -1.18 14.92
N PHE A 209 12.37 -1.70 15.23
CA PHE A 209 11.20 -1.54 14.35
C PHE A 209 10.85 -0.08 14.11
N VAL A 210 10.84 0.73 15.18
CA VAL A 210 10.59 2.18 15.13
C VAL A 210 11.55 2.89 14.18
N LYS A 211 12.81 2.46 14.18
CA LYS A 211 13.87 3.09 13.38
C LYS A 211 13.84 2.65 11.91
N TYR A 212 13.52 1.38 11.63
CA TYR A 212 13.83 0.76 10.33
C TYR A 212 12.64 0.15 9.58
N VAL A 213 11.51 -0.12 10.24
CA VAL A 213 10.43 -0.92 9.64
C VAL A 213 9.11 -0.17 9.53
N LEU A 214 8.68 0.53 10.58
CA LEU A 214 7.41 1.26 10.56
C LEU A 214 7.39 2.30 9.45
N TYR A 215 6.23 2.63 8.91
CA TYR A 215 6.10 3.65 7.88
C TYR A 215 4.85 4.50 8.09
N PRO A 216 4.92 5.85 8.00
CA PRO A 216 6.11 6.68 7.72
C PRO A 216 7.26 6.58 8.73
N GLN A 217 8.49 6.86 8.27
CA GLN A 217 9.71 6.80 9.10
C GLN A 217 10.21 8.18 9.55
N PRO A 218 10.83 8.28 10.76
CA PRO A 218 10.84 7.23 11.79
C PRO A 218 9.44 7.04 12.37
N GLY A 219 9.13 5.82 12.80
CA GLY A 219 7.87 5.55 13.47
C GLY A 219 7.86 6.04 14.92
N HIS A 220 6.83 5.66 15.68
CA HIS A 220 6.70 6.00 17.09
C HIS A 220 5.91 4.96 17.88
N ILE A 221 5.98 5.06 19.22
CA ILE A 221 5.23 4.20 20.13
C ILE A 221 3.82 4.77 20.29
N ALA A 222 2.79 3.96 20.01
CA ALA A 222 1.40 4.30 20.27
C ALA A 222 1.01 4.02 21.74
N PRO A 223 0.04 4.76 22.29
CA PRO A 223 -0.67 5.92 21.70
C PRO A 223 0.20 7.20 21.63
N PRO A 224 -0.05 8.11 20.65
CA PRO A 224 -1.18 8.16 19.72
C PRO A 224 -1.03 7.27 18.47
N PHE A 225 -2.17 6.87 17.88
CA PHE A 225 -2.24 6.12 16.61
C PHE A 225 -2.22 7.08 15.40
N ILE A 226 -1.04 7.63 15.13
CA ILE A 226 -0.71 8.36 13.90
C ILE A 226 0.08 7.36 13.02
N PRO A 227 -0.04 7.39 11.68
CA PRO A 227 0.63 6.40 10.82
C PRO A 227 2.10 6.19 11.14
N GLY A 228 2.56 4.94 11.08
CA GLY A 228 3.91 4.52 11.43
C GLY A 228 4.07 4.25 12.91
N TRP A 229 3.11 3.54 13.52
CA TRP A 229 3.11 3.29 14.95
C TRP A 229 3.42 1.84 15.33
N ILE A 230 3.98 1.66 16.53
CA ILE A 230 4.05 0.37 17.22
C ILE A 230 3.34 0.43 18.56
N MET A 231 2.46 -0.54 18.83
CA MET A 231 1.89 -0.77 20.15
C MET A 231 2.50 -2.04 20.74
N VAL A 232 3.22 -1.89 21.85
CA VAL A 232 3.72 -3.05 22.61
C VAL A 232 2.62 -3.51 23.55
N VAL A 233 2.25 -4.77 23.43
CA VAL A 233 1.27 -5.45 24.30
C VAL A 233 1.99 -6.52 25.10
N ALA A 234 1.52 -6.81 26.31
CA ALA A 234 2.18 -7.71 27.24
C ALA A 234 2.14 -9.17 26.79
N ASP A 235 1.08 -9.59 26.10
CA ASP A 235 0.85 -10.96 25.67
C ASP A 235 -0.20 -11.07 24.56
N ALA A 236 -0.47 -12.30 24.11
CA ALA A 236 -1.45 -12.60 23.09
C ALA A 236 -2.88 -12.20 23.49
N GLN A 237 -3.22 -12.20 24.78
CA GLN A 237 -4.56 -11.81 25.23
C GLN A 237 -4.73 -10.30 25.12
N GLU A 238 -3.75 -9.51 25.54
CA GLU A 238 -3.80 -8.05 25.35
C GLU A 238 -3.78 -7.69 23.85
N PHE A 239 -3.06 -8.44 23.01
CA PHE A 239 -3.19 -8.31 21.55
C PHE A 239 -4.64 -8.48 21.10
N ALA A 240 -5.28 -9.59 21.49
CA ALA A 240 -6.65 -9.92 21.10
C ALA A 240 -7.67 -8.89 21.62
N ASP A 241 -7.48 -8.38 22.83
CA ASP A 241 -8.36 -7.38 23.45
C ASP A 241 -8.25 -6.00 22.77
N THR A 242 -7.14 -5.73 22.08
CA THR A 242 -6.82 -4.39 21.54
C THR A 242 -6.83 -4.30 20.02
N VAL A 243 -6.72 -5.41 19.28
CA VAL A 243 -6.66 -5.40 17.80
C VAL A 243 -7.87 -4.72 17.16
N GLY A 244 -9.06 -4.84 17.74
CA GLY A 244 -10.26 -4.12 17.26
C GLY A 244 -10.12 -2.60 17.29
N GLN A 245 -9.55 -2.05 18.37
CA GLN A 245 -9.31 -0.61 18.51
C GLN A 245 -8.27 -0.12 17.49
N LYS A 246 -7.31 -0.97 17.13
CA LYS A 246 -6.25 -0.67 16.16
C LYS A 246 -6.81 -0.62 14.74
N PHE A 247 -7.71 -1.55 14.38
CA PHE A 247 -8.46 -1.48 13.13
C PHE A 247 -9.24 -0.17 13.02
N GLU A 248 -9.95 0.22 14.08
CA GLU A 248 -10.66 1.50 14.13
C GLU A 248 -9.74 2.70 13.93
N ALA A 249 -8.51 2.66 14.45
CA ALA A 249 -7.52 3.71 14.25
C ALA A 249 -7.03 3.78 12.80
N ILE A 250 -6.72 2.64 12.18
CA ILE A 250 -6.25 2.54 10.79
C ILE A 250 -7.31 3.03 9.80
N ILE A 251 -8.58 2.66 10.03
CA ILE A 251 -9.70 3.02 9.15
C ILE A 251 -10.22 4.44 9.36
N ALA A 252 -9.86 5.08 10.47
CA ALA A 252 -10.33 6.43 10.75
C ALA A 252 -9.80 7.40 9.68
N PRO A 253 -10.65 8.30 9.16
CA PRO A 253 -10.18 9.31 8.21
C PRO A 253 -9.11 10.18 8.87
N GLU A 254 -7.99 10.35 8.17
CA GLU A 254 -6.93 11.24 8.61
C GLU A 254 -7.51 12.63 8.89
N LYS A 255 -7.38 13.10 10.13
CA LYS A 255 -7.74 14.48 10.45
C LYS A 255 -6.64 15.38 9.89
N PRO A 256 -6.93 16.32 8.98
CA PRO A 256 -5.90 17.22 8.49
C PRO A 256 -5.37 18.04 9.66
N VAL A 257 -4.11 17.81 10.04
CA VAL A 257 -3.45 18.59 11.09
C VAL A 257 -2.85 19.83 10.44
N GLY A 258 -3.65 20.90 10.38
CA GLY A 258 -3.16 22.23 10.00
C GLY A 258 -2.86 22.41 8.51
N GLY A 259 -3.92 22.54 7.71
CA GLY A 259 -3.82 23.03 6.33
C GLY A 259 -5.21 23.28 5.77
N ALA A 260 -5.47 24.49 5.27
CA ALA A 260 -6.73 24.76 4.58
C ALA A 260 -6.78 23.92 3.30
N VAL A 261 -7.70 22.94 3.26
CA VAL A 261 -8.02 22.21 2.04
C VAL A 261 -8.82 23.15 1.14
N PHE A 262 -8.14 23.78 0.18
CA PHE A 262 -8.84 24.46 -0.90
C PHE A 262 -9.18 23.42 -1.97
N PRO A 263 -10.46 23.21 -2.32
CA PRO A 263 -10.80 22.40 -3.47
C PRO A 263 -10.19 23.05 -4.72
N ILE A 264 -9.10 22.47 -5.23
CA ILE A 264 -8.51 22.89 -6.49
C ILE A 264 -9.48 22.45 -7.58
N ASN A 265 -10.25 23.40 -8.11
CA ASN A 265 -10.98 23.15 -9.33
C ASN A 265 -9.94 22.98 -10.46
N VAL A 266 -9.72 21.75 -10.89
CA VAL A 266 -8.77 21.40 -11.97
C VAL A 266 -9.07 22.22 -13.23
N PHE A 267 -10.33 22.60 -13.48
CA PHE A 267 -10.68 23.50 -14.58
C PHE A 267 -10.15 24.93 -14.39
N ALA A 268 -10.05 25.44 -13.17
CA ALA A 268 -9.47 26.77 -12.91
C ALA A 268 -7.95 26.81 -13.17
N VAL A 269 -7.25 25.69 -12.96
CA VAL A 269 -5.81 25.58 -13.20
C VAL A 269 -5.50 25.25 -14.66
N ALA A 270 -6.29 24.38 -15.31
CA ALA A 270 -6.05 23.93 -16.68
C ALA A 270 -6.63 24.87 -17.75
N ALA A 271 -7.73 25.59 -17.48
CA ALA A 271 -8.37 26.45 -18.48
C ALA A 271 -7.48 27.58 -19.02
N PRO A 272 -6.66 28.28 -18.21
CA PRO A 272 -5.76 29.31 -18.73
C PRO A 272 -4.75 28.75 -19.74
N TRP A 273 -4.22 27.56 -19.49
CA TRP A 273 -3.25 26.90 -20.38
C TRP A 273 -3.90 26.36 -21.66
N MET A 274 -5.13 25.82 -21.56
CA MET A 274 -5.90 25.39 -22.73
C MET A 274 -6.28 26.57 -23.64
N LEU A 275 -6.69 27.69 -23.06
CA LEU A 275 -6.98 28.92 -23.80
C LEU A 275 -5.71 29.50 -24.46
N ALA A 276 -4.58 29.48 -23.75
CA ALA A 276 -3.30 29.92 -24.31
C ALA A 276 -2.84 29.03 -25.48
N ALA A 277 -2.99 27.71 -25.37
CA ALA A 277 -2.68 26.77 -26.44
C ALA A 277 -3.58 27.00 -27.66
N LEU A 278 -4.88 27.20 -27.47
CA LEU A 278 -5.82 27.48 -28.55
C LEU A 278 -5.53 28.84 -29.22
N ALA A 279 -5.17 29.86 -28.44
CA ALA A 279 -4.76 31.17 -28.96
C ALA A 279 -3.45 31.08 -29.77
N ALA A 280 -2.48 30.28 -29.33
CA ALA A 280 -1.23 30.04 -30.05
C ALA A 280 -1.48 29.31 -31.38
N ILE A 281 -2.35 28.29 -31.38
CA ILE A 281 -2.72 27.53 -32.59
C ILE A 281 -3.44 28.43 -33.60
N THR A 282 -4.43 29.22 -33.14
CA THR A 282 -5.18 30.14 -34.01
C THR A 282 -4.27 31.23 -34.61
N MET A 283 -3.33 31.79 -33.83
CA MET A 283 -2.32 32.71 -34.35
C MET A 283 -1.41 32.06 -35.39
N ALA A 284 -0.93 30.84 -35.13
CA ALA A 284 -0.07 30.11 -36.06
C ALA A 284 -0.78 29.84 -37.39
N VAL A 285 -2.05 29.41 -37.34
CA VAL A 285 -2.88 29.20 -38.53
C VAL A 285 -3.10 30.51 -39.29
N TRP A 286 -3.41 31.61 -38.61
CA TRP A 286 -3.60 32.92 -39.24
C TRP A 286 -2.33 33.43 -39.94
N ILE A 287 -1.17 33.28 -39.31
CA ILE A 287 0.13 33.66 -39.91
C ILE A 287 0.41 32.82 -41.16
N LEU A 288 0.11 31.51 -41.11
CA LEU A 288 0.30 30.60 -42.25
C LEU A 288 -0.65 30.93 -43.41
N MET A 289 -1.91 31.27 -43.13
CA MET A 289 -2.87 31.75 -44.13
C MET A 289 -2.42 33.08 -44.76
N LYS A 290 -2.03 34.07 -43.95
CA LYS A 290 -1.58 35.39 -44.44
C LYS A 290 -0.32 35.32 -45.30
N ARG A 291 0.55 34.33 -45.06
CA ARG A 291 1.78 34.10 -45.84
C ARG A 291 1.55 33.18 -47.06
N GLY A 292 0.30 32.76 -47.33
CA GLY A 292 -0.06 31.98 -48.51
C GLY A 292 0.34 30.51 -48.45
N TYR A 293 0.63 29.97 -47.25
CA TYR A 293 1.00 28.56 -47.07
C TYR A 293 -0.22 27.63 -46.94
N ILE A 294 -1.38 28.18 -46.58
CA ILE A 294 -2.66 27.48 -46.50
C ILE A 294 -3.62 28.31 -47.34
N GLY A 295 -4.12 27.72 -48.44
CA GLY A 295 -5.01 28.42 -49.38
C GLY A 295 -6.40 28.65 -48.78
N SER A 296 -7.06 29.70 -49.27
CA SER A 296 -8.52 29.89 -49.18
C SER A 296 -9.26 28.76 -49.89
#